data_AF-A0A077LWJ6-F1
#
_entry.id   AF-A0A077LWJ6-F1
#
_cell.length_a   1.000
_cell.length_b   1.000
_cell.length_c   1.000
_cell.angle_alpha   90.00
_cell.angle_beta   90.00
_cell.angle_gamma   90.00
#
_symmetry.space_group_name_H-M   'P 1'
#
loop_
_entity.id
_entity.type
_entity.pdbx_description
1 polymer ?
#
loop_
_entity_poly.entity_id
_entity_poly.type
_entity_poly.pdbx_seq_one_letter_code
_entity_poly.pdbx_strand_id
1 'polypeptide(L)'
;MSSENTPPVDPHQPPPSGSSPQWQQPPAAYPAPGGAAPMTPADERTWATVAHVIPIAASILSAGFLGFVASLIVYLVYRDRGPFVRRFAANALNIQIMEFIAVVVSLPLMLVLVGFITLPLAIIVAAILHIIAAVRANQGEWYDPPMVPRFVK
;
A
#
# COMPACT_ATOMS: atom_id res chain seq x y z
N MET A 1 -16.16 -78.78 -10.30
CA MET A 1 -16.64 -77.94 -11.43
C MET A 1 -17.74 -77.06 -10.88
N SER A 2 -17.43 -75.81 -10.56
CA SER A 2 -18.43 -74.80 -10.14
C SER A 2 -18.28 -73.65 -11.12
N SER A 3 -19.26 -73.49 -12.01
CA SER A 3 -19.28 -72.42 -13.00
C SER A 3 -19.77 -71.13 -12.34
N GLU A 4 -18.94 -70.09 -12.36
CA GLU A 4 -19.30 -68.76 -11.84
C GLU A 4 -20.19 -68.05 -12.86
N ASN A 5 -21.44 -67.79 -12.49
CA ASN A 5 -22.43 -67.13 -13.32
C ASN A 5 -22.35 -65.62 -13.07
N THR A 6 -21.63 -64.88 -13.91
CA THR A 6 -21.61 -63.41 -13.88
C THR A 6 -22.85 -62.86 -14.59
N PRO A 7 -23.68 -62.02 -13.94
CA PRO A 7 -24.81 -61.38 -14.59
C PRO A 7 -24.38 -60.36 -15.66
N PRO A 8 -25.21 -60.10 -16.68
CA PRO A 8 -24.91 -59.14 -17.73
C PRO A 8 -24.90 -57.70 -17.20
N VAL A 9 -23.89 -56.93 -17.61
CA VAL A 9 -23.71 -55.52 -17.28
C VAL A 9 -24.70 -54.69 -18.10
N ASP A 10 -25.57 -53.94 -17.42
CA ASP A 10 -26.54 -53.03 -18.03
C ASP A 10 -25.83 -51.76 -18.56
N PRO A 11 -25.90 -51.44 -19.87
CA PRO A 11 -25.22 -50.29 -20.46
C PRO A 11 -25.74 -48.91 -20.02
N HIS A 12 -26.82 -48.84 -19.24
CA HIS A 12 -27.50 -47.59 -18.92
C HIS A 12 -27.18 -46.99 -17.54
N GLN A 13 -26.11 -47.44 -16.87
CA GLN A 13 -25.73 -46.90 -15.58
C GLN A 13 -24.94 -45.58 -15.73
N PRO A 14 -25.41 -44.42 -15.21
CA PRO A 14 -24.65 -43.19 -15.25
C PRO A 14 -23.36 -43.32 -14.42
N PRO A 15 -22.25 -42.67 -14.84
CA PRO A 15 -20.98 -42.82 -14.15
C PRO A 15 -21.08 -42.33 -12.71
N PRO A 16 -20.45 -43.01 -11.74
CA PRO A 16 -20.45 -42.59 -10.35
C PRO A 16 -19.86 -41.18 -10.25
N SER A 17 -20.60 -40.29 -9.59
CA SER A 17 -20.19 -38.91 -9.32
C SER A 17 -18.93 -38.91 -8.47
N GLY A 18 -17.79 -38.70 -9.13
CA GLY A 18 -16.51 -38.50 -8.47
C GLY A 18 -16.58 -37.31 -7.52
N SER A 19 -16.33 -37.55 -6.23
CA SER A 19 -16.10 -36.51 -5.23
C SER A 19 -14.89 -35.69 -5.65
N SER A 20 -15.10 -34.42 -6.01
CA SER A 20 -14.01 -33.47 -6.27
C SER A 20 -13.25 -33.20 -4.96
N PRO A 21 -11.90 -33.13 -4.99
CA PRO A 21 -11.12 -32.80 -3.81
C PRO A 21 -11.41 -31.36 -3.38
N GLN A 22 -12.06 -31.20 -2.24
CA GLN A 22 -12.28 -29.91 -1.60
C GLN A 22 -10.94 -29.40 -1.09
N TRP A 23 -10.38 -28.37 -1.73
CA TRP A 23 -9.27 -27.61 -1.16
C TRP A 23 -9.74 -26.99 0.15
N GLN A 24 -9.28 -27.53 1.27
CA GLN A 24 -9.57 -27.03 2.61
C GLN A 24 -8.98 -25.63 2.73
N GLN A 25 -9.86 -24.62 2.77
CA GLN A 25 -9.44 -23.26 3.09
C GLN A 25 -8.87 -23.26 4.53
N PRO A 26 -7.67 -22.69 4.76
CA PRO A 26 -7.13 -22.58 6.11
C PRO A 26 -8.08 -21.75 6.98
N PRO A 27 -8.24 -22.09 8.28
CA PRO A 27 -9.18 -21.41 9.15
C PRO A 27 -8.91 -19.91 9.19
N ALA A 28 -9.95 -19.09 9.04
CA ALA A 28 -9.86 -17.66 9.21
C ALA A 28 -9.34 -17.34 10.62
N ALA A 29 -8.15 -16.75 10.71
CA ALA A 29 -7.60 -16.28 11.98
C ALA A 29 -8.53 -15.20 12.55
N TYR A 30 -9.08 -15.46 13.74
CA TYR A 30 -9.89 -14.48 14.44
C TYR A 30 -9.06 -13.21 14.74
N PRO A 31 -9.58 -12.00 14.49
CA PRO A 31 -8.89 -10.77 14.86
C PRO A 31 -8.67 -10.73 16.38
N ALA A 32 -7.45 -10.40 16.81
CA ALA A 32 -7.17 -10.13 18.22
C ALA A 32 -8.00 -8.92 18.70
N PRO A 33 -8.47 -8.90 19.97
CA PRO A 33 -9.22 -7.76 20.50
C PRO A 33 -8.38 -6.48 20.43
N GLY A 34 -8.82 -5.52 19.62
CA GLY A 34 -8.12 -4.23 19.41
C GLY A 34 -7.30 -4.11 18.12
N GLY A 35 -7.15 -5.18 17.34
CA GLY A 35 -6.53 -5.12 16.01
C GLY A 35 -7.56 -4.79 14.92
N ALA A 36 -7.25 -3.85 14.03
CA ALA A 36 -8.01 -3.70 12.80
C ALA A 36 -7.96 -5.02 12.00
N ALA A 37 -9.07 -5.38 11.36
CA ALA A 37 -9.12 -6.59 10.53
C ALA A 37 -8.00 -6.52 9.45
N PRO A 38 -7.30 -7.64 9.17
CA PRO A 38 -6.28 -7.68 8.13
C PRO A 38 -6.87 -7.25 6.79
N MET A 39 -6.18 -6.37 6.08
CA MET A 39 -6.64 -5.89 4.77
C MET A 39 -6.44 -6.97 3.69
N THR A 40 -7.31 -7.00 2.68
CA THR A 40 -7.06 -7.83 1.50
C THR A 40 -5.87 -7.27 0.72
N PRO A 41 -5.14 -8.08 -0.08
CA PRO A 41 -4.04 -7.57 -0.90
C PRO A 41 -4.46 -6.46 -1.87
N ALA A 42 -5.69 -6.51 -2.38
CA ALA A 42 -6.23 -5.47 -3.25
C ALA A 42 -6.48 -4.15 -2.49
N ASP A 43 -7.01 -4.24 -1.27
CA ASP A 43 -7.21 -3.06 -0.41
C ASP A 43 -5.86 -2.45 0.01
N GLU A 44 -4.88 -3.28 0.37
CA GLU A 44 -3.54 -2.79 0.71
C GLU A 44 -2.93 -1.99 -0.44
N ARG A 45 -3.02 -2.47 -1.68
CA ARG A 45 -2.52 -1.74 -2.87
C ARG A 45 -3.25 -0.42 -3.09
N THR A 46 -4.57 -0.44 -2.97
CA THR A 46 -5.40 0.76 -3.11
C THR A 46 -4.98 1.81 -2.09
N TRP A 47 -4.92 1.46 -0.81
CA TRP A 47 -4.61 2.40 0.26
C TRP A 47 -3.13 2.80 0.30
N ALA A 48 -2.21 1.92 -0.09
CA ALA A 48 -0.81 2.26 -0.29
C ALA A 48 -0.63 3.29 -1.43
N THR A 49 -1.41 3.18 -2.51
CA THR A 49 -1.42 4.18 -3.59
C THR A 49 -1.97 5.52 -3.10
N VAL A 50 -3.13 5.48 -2.43
CA VAL A 50 -3.80 6.66 -1.86
C VAL A 50 -2.90 7.40 -0.87
N ALA A 51 -2.08 6.65 -0.10
CA ALA A 51 -1.12 7.22 0.84
C ALA A 51 -0.14 8.20 0.21
N HIS A 52 0.13 8.08 -1.09
CA HIS A 52 0.98 9.03 -1.82
C HIS A 52 0.20 10.09 -2.59
N VAL A 53 -1.03 9.80 -3.04
CA VAL A 53 -1.83 10.73 -3.84
C VAL A 53 -2.39 11.89 -3.00
N ILE A 54 -2.92 11.60 -1.81
CA ILE A 54 -3.51 12.65 -0.95
C ILE A 54 -2.47 13.71 -0.55
N PRO A 55 -1.25 13.33 -0.10
CA PRO A 55 -0.24 14.32 0.27
C PRO A 55 0.22 15.21 -0.89
N ILE A 56 0.34 14.68 -2.11
CA ILE A 56 0.67 15.51 -3.29
C ILE A 56 -0.37 16.62 -3.46
N ALA A 57 -1.65 16.25 -3.52
CA ALA A 57 -2.73 17.21 -3.73
C ALA A 57 -2.79 18.25 -2.60
N ALA A 58 -2.64 17.80 -1.35
CA ALA A 58 -2.62 18.67 -0.19
C ALA A 58 -1.38 19.58 -0.14
N SER A 59 -0.20 19.09 -0.54
CA SER A 59 1.05 19.87 -0.59
C SER A 59 0.91 21.05 -1.55
N ILE A 60 0.40 20.83 -2.77
CA ILE A 60 0.24 21.87 -3.79
C ILE A 60 -0.67 23.01 -3.29
N LEU A 61 -1.74 22.69 -2.57
CA LEU A 61 -2.70 23.67 -2.06
C LEU A 61 -2.20 24.49 -0.86
N SER A 62 -1.07 24.12 -0.27
CA SER A 62 -0.62 24.67 1.02
C SER A 62 0.89 24.91 1.12
N ALA A 63 1.60 24.82 -0.01
CA ALA A 63 3.06 24.82 -0.05
C ALA A 63 3.68 23.82 0.96
N GLY A 64 3.19 22.57 0.96
CA GLY A 64 3.73 21.48 1.77
C GLY A 64 3.06 21.25 3.13
N PHE A 65 2.46 22.26 3.76
CA PHE A 65 1.95 22.14 5.13
C PHE A 65 0.82 21.09 5.27
N LEU A 66 -0.24 21.20 4.46
CA LEU A 66 -1.33 20.21 4.46
C LEU A 66 -0.87 18.85 3.92
N GLY A 67 0.13 18.82 3.03
CA GLY A 67 0.73 17.57 2.57
C GLY A 67 1.37 16.78 3.72
N PHE A 68 2.12 17.47 4.59
CA PHE A 68 2.69 16.89 5.80
C PHE A 68 1.61 16.36 6.75
N VAL A 69 0.59 17.18 7.05
CA VAL A 69 -0.53 16.76 7.92
C VAL A 69 -1.27 15.56 7.32
N ALA A 70 -1.54 15.57 6.02
CA ALA A 70 -2.19 14.47 5.33
C ALA A 70 -1.40 13.16 5.44
N SER A 71 -0.08 13.19 5.21
CA SER A 71 0.75 12.00 5.35
C SER A 71 0.82 11.47 6.77
N LEU A 72 0.85 12.37 7.76
CA LEU A 72 0.84 11.99 9.17
C LEU A 72 -0.46 11.26 9.53
N ILE A 73 -1.60 11.81 9.12
CA ILE A 73 -2.91 11.18 9.34
C ILE A 73 -2.97 9.82 8.66
N VAL A 74 -2.57 9.73 7.39
CA VAL A 74 -2.54 8.46 6.64
C VAL A 74 -1.67 7.43 7.36
N TYR A 75 -0.46 7.80 7.80
CA TYR A 75 0.41 6.90 8.55
C TYR A 75 -0.27 6.40 9.83
N LEU A 76 -0.85 7.28 10.64
CA LEU A 76 -1.51 6.91 11.89
C LEU A 76 -2.73 6.00 11.67
N VAL A 77 -3.47 6.20 10.59
CA VAL A 77 -4.66 5.38 10.26
C VAL A 77 -4.28 3.99 9.75
N TYR A 78 -3.19 3.88 8.98
CA TYR A 78 -2.82 2.65 8.28
C TYR A 78 -1.63 1.89 8.88
N ARG A 79 -0.93 2.43 9.88
CA ARG A 79 0.25 1.78 10.48
C ARG A 79 -0.04 0.40 11.07
N ASP A 80 -1.26 0.15 11.52
CA ASP A 80 -1.65 -1.09 12.19
C ASP A 80 -2.53 -1.99 11.29
N ARG A 81 -2.66 -1.68 9.98
CA ARG A 81 -3.59 -2.36 9.07
C ARG A 81 -2.95 -3.39 8.12
N GLY A 82 -1.63 -3.47 8.12
CA GLY A 82 -0.89 -4.46 7.33
C GLY A 82 0.50 -3.96 6.93
N PRO A 83 1.46 -4.87 6.70
CA PRO A 83 2.85 -4.49 6.49
C PRO A 83 3.08 -3.71 5.18
N PHE A 84 2.30 -3.99 4.12
CA PHE A 84 2.46 -3.31 2.83
C PHE A 84 1.98 -1.86 2.90
N VAL A 85 0.72 -1.66 3.31
CA VAL A 85 0.13 -0.32 3.43
C VAL A 85 0.86 0.53 4.46
N ARG A 86 1.29 -0.06 5.59
CA ARG A 86 2.11 0.64 6.59
C ARG A 86 3.41 1.15 5.98
N ARG A 87 4.11 0.35 5.18
CA ARG A 87 5.40 0.75 4.58
C ARG A 87 5.23 1.92 3.63
N PHE A 88 4.22 1.89 2.77
CA PHE A 88 3.94 3.01 1.86
C PHE A 88 3.46 4.26 2.61
N ALA A 89 2.64 4.10 3.65
CA ALA A 89 2.26 5.22 4.50
C ALA A 89 3.45 5.84 5.25
N ALA A 90 4.39 5.02 5.74
CA ALA A 90 5.63 5.50 6.36
C ALA A 90 6.52 6.22 5.34
N ASN A 91 6.64 5.68 4.12
CA ASN A 91 7.38 6.33 3.04
C ASN A 91 6.78 7.69 2.67
N ALA A 92 5.44 7.79 2.56
CA ALA A 92 4.75 9.04 2.29
C ALA A 92 5.04 10.09 3.38
N LEU A 93 4.98 9.70 4.64
CA LEU A 93 5.32 10.59 5.76
C LEU A 93 6.79 11.01 5.76
N ASN A 94 7.72 10.09 5.46
CA ASN A 94 9.13 10.43 5.37
C ASN A 94 9.44 11.41 4.23
N ILE A 95 8.81 11.23 3.06
CA ILE A 95 8.92 12.18 1.94
C ILE A 95 8.40 13.55 2.36
N GLN A 96 7.24 13.62 3.03
CA GLN A 96 6.68 14.90 3.46
C GLN A 96 7.46 15.58 4.57
N ILE A 97 8.07 14.82 5.50
CA ILE A 97 8.97 15.41 6.50
C ILE A 97 10.15 16.08 5.80
N MET A 98 10.76 15.39 4.83
CA MET A 98 11.87 15.92 4.03
C MET A 98 11.44 17.16 3.23
N GLU A 99 10.30 17.11 2.53
CA GLU A 99 9.74 18.25 1.78
C GLU A 99 9.50 19.43 2.71
N PHE A 100 8.85 19.20 3.86
CA PHE A 100 8.49 20.24 4.82
C PHE A 100 9.75 20.95 5.36
N ILE A 101 10.80 20.19 5.71
CA ILE A 101 12.09 20.76 6.11
C ILE A 101 12.66 21.63 4.98
N ALA A 102 12.68 21.13 3.74
CA ALA A 102 13.21 21.87 2.60
C ALA A 102 12.42 23.16 2.31
N VAL A 103 11.10 23.14 2.45
CA VAL A 103 10.24 24.33 2.34
C VAL A 103 10.58 25.32 3.45
N VAL A 104 10.61 24.89 4.71
CA VAL A 104 10.91 25.75 5.87
C VAL A 104 12.29 26.41 5.76
N VAL A 105 13.30 25.69 5.27
CA VAL A 105 14.65 26.23 5.01
C VAL A 105 14.65 27.18 3.81
N SER A 106 13.82 26.94 2.80
CA SER A 106 13.73 27.81 1.62
C SER A 106 13.16 29.19 1.93
N LEU A 107 12.27 29.31 2.93
CA LEU A 107 11.66 30.59 3.31
C LEU A 107 12.68 31.67 3.70
N PRO A 108 13.61 31.48 4.66
CA PRO A 108 14.65 32.47 4.94
C PRO A 108 15.62 32.65 3.78
N LEU A 109 15.88 31.61 2.97
CA LEU A 109 16.73 31.72 1.77
C LEU A 109 16.13 32.61 0.68
N MET A 110 14.82 32.92 0.72
CA MET A 110 14.23 33.90 -0.20
C MET A 110 14.80 35.30 -0.01
N LEU A 111 15.25 35.66 1.20
CA LEU A 111 15.86 36.95 1.49
C LEU A 111 17.15 37.20 0.67
N VAL A 112 17.81 36.12 0.24
CA VAL A 112 19.03 36.13 -0.59
C VAL A 112 18.77 35.55 -1.99
N LEU A 113 17.51 35.53 -2.44
CA LEU A 113 17.02 35.05 -3.73
C LEU A 113 17.15 33.54 -4.01
N VAL A 114 17.97 32.79 -3.26
CA VAL A 114 18.15 31.33 -3.43
C VAL A 114 16.85 30.57 -3.17
N GLY A 115 16.04 31.02 -2.21
CA GLY A 115 14.78 30.39 -1.82
C GLY A 115 13.76 30.27 -2.94
N PHE A 116 13.80 31.16 -3.93
CA PHE A 116 12.92 31.11 -5.10
C PHE A 116 13.20 29.91 -6.02
N ILE A 117 14.40 29.33 -5.95
CA ILE A 117 14.77 28.12 -6.68
C ILE A 117 14.56 26.89 -5.82
N THR A 118 14.98 26.94 -4.55
CA THR A 118 14.94 25.76 -3.67
C THR A 118 13.52 25.35 -3.28
N LEU A 119 12.59 26.31 -3.12
CA LEU A 119 11.19 26.01 -2.78
C LEU A 119 10.47 25.20 -3.88
N PRO A 120 10.40 25.65 -5.15
CA PRO A 120 9.75 24.85 -6.19
C PRO A 120 10.49 23.54 -6.44
N LEU A 121 11.83 23.52 -6.32
CA LEU A 121 12.61 22.29 -6.46
C LEU A 121 12.21 21.25 -5.39
N ALA A 122 12.04 21.65 -4.14
CA ALA A 122 11.60 20.76 -3.07
C ALA A 122 10.25 20.10 -3.38
N ILE A 123 9.27 20.91 -3.82
CA ILE A 123 7.92 20.43 -4.19
C ILE A 123 7.99 19.46 -5.37
N ILE A 124 8.77 19.78 -6.41
CA ILE A 124 8.93 18.93 -7.60
C ILE A 124 9.56 17.58 -7.22
N VAL A 125 10.65 17.60 -6.44
CA VAL A 125 11.33 16.37 -6.00
C VAL A 125 10.39 15.50 -5.16
N ALA A 126 9.67 16.08 -4.20
CA ALA A 126 8.70 15.36 -3.39
C ALA A 126 7.58 14.75 -4.25
N ALA A 127 7.02 15.51 -5.19
CA ALA A 127 5.99 15.04 -6.11
C ALA A 127 6.47 13.84 -6.95
N ILE A 128 7.67 13.90 -7.52
CA ILE A 128 8.26 12.78 -8.29
C ILE A 128 8.36 11.52 -7.42
N LEU A 129 8.88 11.65 -6.20
CA LEU A 129 9.03 10.52 -5.28
C LEU A 129 7.68 9.90 -4.90
N HIS A 130 6.66 10.74 -4.63
CA HIS A 130 5.30 10.27 -4.37
C HIS A 130 4.69 9.58 -5.59
N ILE A 131 4.87 10.10 -6.80
CA ILE A 131 4.34 9.48 -8.03
C ILE A 131 4.95 8.10 -8.24
N ILE A 132 6.28 7.97 -8.13
CA ILE A 132 6.95 6.67 -8.29
C ILE A 132 6.46 5.69 -7.23
N ALA A 133 6.36 6.12 -5.96
CA ALA A 133 5.87 5.27 -4.89
C ALA A 133 4.41 4.85 -5.09
N ALA A 134 3.54 5.76 -5.56
CA ALA A 134 2.15 5.46 -5.89
C ALA A 134 2.03 4.40 -7.00
N VAL A 135 2.84 4.52 -8.07
CA VAL A 135 2.85 3.54 -9.17
C VAL A 135 3.32 2.17 -8.68
N ARG A 136 4.39 2.11 -7.88
CA ARG A 136 4.90 0.84 -7.31
C ARG A 136 3.89 0.21 -6.35
N ALA A 137 3.24 1.01 -5.52
CA ALA A 137 2.17 0.58 -4.63
C ALA A 137 1.00 -0.05 -5.42
N ASN A 138 0.59 0.59 -6.50
CA ASN A 138 -0.48 0.11 -7.36
C ASN A 138 -0.15 -1.24 -8.02
N GLN A 139 1.12 -1.42 -8.42
CA GLN A 139 1.65 -2.69 -8.95
C GLN A 139 1.81 -3.77 -7.88
N GLY A 140 1.69 -3.43 -6.58
CA GLY A 140 1.93 -4.37 -5.48
C GLY A 140 3.41 -4.66 -5.24
N GLU A 141 4.31 -3.80 -5.73
CA GLU A 141 5.75 -3.96 -5.58
C GLU A 141 6.24 -3.21 -4.35
N TRP A 142 7.13 -3.82 -3.57
CA TRP A 142 7.81 -3.12 -2.48
C TRP A 142 8.72 -2.04 -3.04
N TYR A 143 8.64 -0.84 -2.49
CA TYR A 143 9.47 0.29 -2.90
C TYR A 143 9.92 1.10 -1.71
N ASP A 144 11.18 1.54 -1.76
CA ASP A 144 11.77 2.48 -0.83
C ASP A 144 12.30 3.68 -1.62
N PRO A 145 11.79 4.89 -1.36
CA PRO A 145 12.26 6.09 -2.02
C PRO A 145 13.76 6.30 -1.77
N PRO A 146 14.59 6.48 -2.81
CA PRO A 146 16.00 6.80 -2.63
C PRO A 146 16.14 8.19 -2.01
N MET A 147 17.22 8.42 -1.26
CA MET A 147 17.57 9.72 -0.67
C MET A 147 16.53 10.29 0.32
N VAL A 148 15.57 9.49 0.79
CA VAL A 148 14.61 9.89 1.82
C VAL A 148 15.02 9.28 3.16
N PRO A 149 15.34 10.09 4.18
CA PRO A 149 15.65 9.58 5.52
C PRO A 149 14.44 8.86 6.14
N ARG A 150 14.70 7.76 6.84
CA ARG A 150 13.66 6.96 7.50
C ARG A 150 13.38 7.45 8.92
N PHE A 151 12.64 8.56 9.04
CA PHE A 151 12.20 9.09 10.33
C PHE A 151 11.18 8.15 11.00
N VAL A 152 10.33 7.53 10.18
CA VAL A 152 9.25 6.63 10.59
C VAL A 152 9.37 5.29 9.86
N LYS A 153 8.98 4.19 10.54
CA LYS A 153 9.12 2.80 10.06
C LYS A 153 7.78 2.07 9.94
#